data_AF-A0A3Q2VMZ5-F1
#
_entry.id   AF-A0A3Q2VMZ5-F1
#
_cell.length_a   1.000
_cell.length_b   1.000
_cell.length_c   1.000
_cell.angle_alpha   90.00
_cell.angle_beta   90.00
_cell.angle_gamma   90.00
#
_symmetry.space_group_name_H-M   'P 1'
#
loop_
_entity.id
_entity.type
_entity.pdbx_description
1 polymer ?
#
loop_
_entity_poly.entity_id
_entity_poly.type
_entity_poly.pdbx_seq_one_letter_code
_entity_poly.pdbx_strand_id
1 'polypeptide(L)'
;VQPEPLTQELKNTHTEQMTRLHFKHQTECDLLEDMRYEHALQKLASQYLKRDWPGINPDDQRTDYRNVYAVWRSYLEGTVQVSQSRLNVCDNYKSQVSEPAKTVRLYKEQQLKKVSWSFFS
;
A
#
# COMPACT_ATOMS: atom_id res chain seq x y z
N VAL A 1 42.14 -14.52 22.82
CA VAL A 1 41.63 -13.15 22.55
C VAL A 1 40.13 -13.20 22.73
N GLN A 2 39.59 -12.61 23.81
CA GLN A 2 38.14 -12.42 23.94
C GLN A 2 37.72 -11.43 22.84
N PRO A 3 36.58 -11.62 22.15
CA PRO A 3 36.10 -10.62 21.21
C PRO A 3 35.88 -9.32 21.98
N GLU A 4 36.53 -8.23 21.54
CA GLU A 4 36.37 -6.92 22.19
C GLU A 4 34.88 -6.56 22.24
N PRO A 5 34.38 -6.00 23.35
CA PRO A 5 32.96 -5.63 23.52
C PRO A 5 32.40 -4.85 22.34
N LEU A 6 33.23 -3.99 21.75
CA LEU A 6 32.95 -3.19 20.55
C LEU A 6 32.58 -4.02 19.31
N THR A 7 33.25 -5.17 19.12
CA THR A 7 32.97 -6.05 17.97
C THR A 7 31.62 -6.76 18.14
N GLN A 8 31.26 -7.10 19.38
CA GLN A 8 29.96 -7.71 19.69
C GLN A 8 28.82 -6.68 19.57
N GLU A 9 29.04 -5.46 20.05
CA GLU A 9 28.09 -4.36 19.95
C GLU A 9 27.81 -3.97 18.48
N LEU A 10 28.85 -3.95 17.63
CA LEU A 10 28.70 -3.73 16.19
C LEU A 10 27.86 -4.84 15.53
N LYS A 11 28.12 -6.11 15.87
CA LYS A 11 27.32 -7.25 15.37
C LYS A 11 25.86 -7.14 15.80
N ASN A 12 25.61 -6.82 17.07
CA ASN A 12 24.26 -6.64 17.60
C ASN A 12 23.53 -5.51 16.86
N THR A 13 24.18 -4.36 16.69
CA THR A 13 23.64 -3.20 15.94
C THR A 13 23.31 -3.57 14.50
N HIS A 14 24.20 -4.31 13.83
CA HIS A 14 23.98 -4.76 12.46
C HIS A 14 22.76 -5.69 12.37
N THR A 15 22.64 -6.66 13.26
CA THR A 15 21.48 -7.57 13.32
C THR A 15 20.18 -6.82 13.58
N GLU A 16 20.18 -5.83 14.46
CA GLU A 16 19.01 -4.98 14.72
C GLU A 16 18.61 -4.16 13.49
N GLN A 17 19.58 -3.52 12.82
CA GLN A 17 19.31 -2.76 11.60
C GLN A 17 18.74 -3.65 10.49
N MET A 18 19.27 -4.87 10.34
CA MET A 18 18.79 -5.84 9.36
C MET A 18 17.35 -6.28 9.69
N THR A 19 17.04 -6.52 10.96
CA THR A 19 15.69 -6.89 11.42
C THR A 19 14.68 -5.77 11.16
N ARG A 20 15.05 -4.52 11.47
CA ARG A 20 14.21 -3.33 11.17
C ARG A 20 13.97 -3.17 9.67
N LEU A 21 14.98 -3.43 8.84
CA LEU A 21 14.85 -3.38 7.39
C LEU A 21 13.89 -4.46 6.89
N HIS A 22 14.04 -5.69 7.36
CA HIS A 22 13.13 -6.79 7.02
C HIS A 22 11.68 -6.49 7.39
N PHE A 23 11.43 -5.98 8.60
CA PHE A 23 10.09 -5.62 9.04
C PHE A 23 9.46 -4.52 8.16
N LYS A 24 10.25 -3.50 7.82
CA LYS A 24 9.81 -2.45 6.89
C LYS A 24 9.47 -3.00 5.51
N HIS A 25 10.31 -3.89 4.98
CA HIS A 25 10.07 -4.51 3.67
C HIS A 25 8.80 -5.36 3.68
N GLN A 26 8.60 -6.19 4.71
CA GLN A 26 7.39 -6.98 4.85
C GLN A 26 6.14 -6.09 4.88
N THR A 27 6.17 -5.02 5.67
CA THR A 27 5.05 -4.06 5.73
C THR A 27 4.77 -3.42 4.36
N GLU A 28 5.81 -3.12 3.57
CA GLU A 28 5.64 -2.59 2.21
C GLU A 28 5.02 -3.63 1.27
N CYS A 29 5.42 -4.91 1.37
CA CYS A 29 4.83 -5.99 0.60
C CYS A 29 3.34 -6.19 0.92
N ASP A 30 2.99 -6.22 2.21
CA ASP A 30 1.61 -6.39 2.66
C ASP A 30 0.73 -5.23 2.16
N LEU A 31 1.22 -3.99 2.26
CA LEU A 31 0.52 -2.81 1.75
C LEU A 31 0.31 -2.88 0.22
N LEU A 32 1.30 -3.33 -0.54
CA LEU A 32 1.19 -3.46 -1.99
C LEU A 32 0.17 -4.53 -2.39
N GLU A 33 0.06 -5.61 -1.62
CA GLU A 33 -0.96 -6.63 -1.82
C GLU A 33 -2.37 -6.09 -1.54
N ASP A 34 -2.54 -5.37 -0.43
CA ASP A 34 -3.79 -4.68 -0.09
C ASP A 34 -4.21 -3.69 -1.18
N MET A 35 -3.28 -2.87 -1.69
CA MET A 35 -3.56 -1.94 -2.80
C MET A 35 -4.09 -2.66 -4.05
N ARG A 36 -3.50 -3.80 -4.41
CA ARG A 36 -3.93 -4.59 -5.58
C ARG A 36 -5.33 -5.13 -5.39
N TYR A 37 -5.65 -5.61 -4.19
CA TYR A 37 -6.98 -6.08 -3.84
C TYR A 37 -8.00 -4.94 -3.90
N GLU A 38 -7.71 -3.80 -3.28
CA GLU A 38 -8.60 -2.64 -3.26
C GLU A 38 -8.87 -2.09 -4.66
N HIS A 39 -7.86 -2.04 -5.53
CA HIS A 39 -8.05 -1.66 -6.93
C HIS A 39 -8.95 -2.63 -7.69
N ALA A 40 -8.76 -3.94 -7.51
CA ALA A 40 -9.60 -4.95 -8.15
C ALA A 40 -11.05 -4.85 -7.69
N LEU A 41 -11.26 -4.67 -6.38
CA LEU A 41 -12.58 -4.54 -5.76
C LEU A 41 -13.29 -3.26 -6.23
N GLN A 42 -12.61 -2.13 -6.21
CA GLN A 42 -13.15 -0.85 -6.71
C GLN A 42 -13.55 -0.96 -8.18
N LYS A 43 -12.70 -1.56 -9.01
CA LYS A 43 -12.98 -1.74 -10.44
C LYS A 43 -14.20 -2.64 -10.64
N LEU A 44 -14.33 -3.71 -9.86
CA LEU A 44 -15.47 -4.62 -9.93
C LEU A 44 -16.77 -3.90 -9.52
N ALA A 45 -16.78 -3.22 -8.38
CA ALA A 45 -17.95 -2.49 -7.90
C ALA A 45 -18.38 -1.38 -8.89
N SER A 46 -17.41 -0.64 -9.42
CA SER A 46 -17.66 0.40 -10.43
C SER A 46 -18.22 -0.16 -11.74
N GLN A 47 -17.78 -1.34 -12.16
CA GLN A 47 -18.33 -2.02 -13.35
C GLN A 47 -19.79 -2.40 -13.14
N TYR A 48 -20.14 -2.94 -11.97
CA TYR A 48 -21.52 -3.31 -11.66
C TYR A 48 -22.45 -2.10 -11.53
N LEU A 49 -21.96 -0.97 -11.03
CA LEU A 49 -22.72 0.28 -10.99
C LEU A 49 -23.03 0.88 -12.36
N LYS A 50 -22.15 0.65 -13.35
CA LYS A 50 -22.33 1.15 -14.72
C LYS A 50 -23.17 0.24 -15.60
N ARG A 51 -23.46 -0.97 -15.14
CA ARG A 51 -24.18 -1.98 -15.91
C ARG A 51 -25.68 -1.74 -15.82
N ASP A 52 -26.30 -1.55 -16.97
CA ASP A 52 -27.75 -1.59 -17.08
C ASP A 52 -28.24 -3.03 -16.90
N TRP A 53 -29.21 -3.22 -16.01
CA TRP A 53 -29.77 -4.55 -15.70
C TRP A 53 -31.10 -4.73 -16.43
N PRO A 54 -31.17 -5.66 -17.42
CA PRO A 54 -32.43 -5.94 -18.11
C PRO A 54 -33.42 -6.58 -17.13
N GLY A 55 -34.65 -6.05 -17.09
CA GLY A 55 -35.73 -6.57 -16.25
C GLY A 55 -36.11 -5.70 -15.05
N ILE A 56 -35.42 -4.59 -14.80
CA ILE A 56 -35.87 -3.55 -13.86
C ILE A 56 -36.53 -2.44 -14.68
N ASN A 57 -37.85 -2.52 -14.88
CA ASN A 57 -38.61 -1.41 -15.45
C ASN A 57 -38.91 -0.38 -14.34
N PRO A 58 -38.64 0.93 -14.53
CA PRO A 58 -38.96 1.96 -13.55
C PRO A 58 -40.46 2.02 -13.20
N ASP A 59 -41.32 1.61 -14.13
CA ASP A 59 -42.78 1.54 -14.00
C ASP A 59 -43.30 0.22 -13.39
N ASP A 60 -42.43 -0.74 -13.10
CA ASP A 60 -42.85 -2.01 -12.51
C ASP A 60 -43.21 -1.78 -11.02
N GLN A 61 -44.51 -1.85 -10.73
CA GLN A 61 -45.11 -1.48 -9.43
C GLN A 61 -44.71 -2.40 -8.26
N ARG A 62 -43.92 -3.44 -8.54
CA ARG A 62 -43.36 -4.37 -7.55
C ARG A 62 -42.32 -3.68 -6.69
N THR A 63 -42.78 -3.17 -5.55
CA THR A 63 -42.04 -2.28 -4.65
C THR A 63 -40.84 -2.96 -3.99
N ASP A 64 -40.84 -4.29 -3.91
CA ASP A 64 -39.79 -5.15 -3.38
C ASP A 64 -38.51 -5.14 -4.21
N TYR A 65 -38.61 -5.23 -5.54
CA TYR A 65 -37.44 -5.18 -6.43
C TYR A 65 -36.73 -3.82 -6.41
N ARG A 66 -37.50 -2.74 -6.26
CA ARG A 66 -36.97 -1.37 -6.16
C ARG A 66 -36.17 -1.16 -4.86
N ASN A 67 -36.65 -1.73 -3.75
CA ASN A 67 -35.96 -1.76 -2.46
C ASN A 67 -34.63 -2.52 -2.59
N VAL A 68 -34.68 -3.77 -3.06
CA VAL A 68 -33.49 -4.64 -3.13
C VAL A 68 -32.43 -4.03 -4.05
N TYR A 69 -32.85 -3.44 -5.17
CA TYR A 69 -31.94 -2.74 -6.08
C TYR A 69 -31.30 -1.51 -5.42
N ALA A 70 -32.07 -0.70 -4.68
CA ALA A 70 -31.53 0.45 -3.97
C ALA A 70 -30.49 0.03 -2.92
N VAL A 71 -30.77 -1.01 -2.13
CA VAL A 71 -29.84 -1.56 -1.13
C VAL A 71 -28.56 -2.08 -1.80
N TRP A 72 -28.69 -2.84 -2.88
CA TRP A 72 -27.54 -3.35 -3.64
C TRP A 72 -26.68 -2.23 -4.22
N ARG A 73 -27.32 -1.20 -4.80
CA ARG A 73 -26.62 -0.03 -5.34
C ARG A 73 -25.85 0.71 -4.23
N SER A 74 -26.49 0.99 -3.09
CA SER A 74 -25.84 1.64 -1.95
C SER A 74 -24.67 0.82 -1.39
N TYR A 75 -24.78 -0.51 -1.38
CA TYR A 75 -23.67 -1.39 -1.01
C TYR A 75 -22.47 -1.24 -1.96
N LEU A 76 -22.71 -1.21 -3.26
CA LEU A 76 -21.64 -1.02 -4.25
C LEU A 76 -21.02 0.38 -4.18
N GLU A 77 -21.82 1.42 -4.01
CA GLU A 77 -21.35 2.79 -3.79
C GLU A 77 -20.47 2.88 -2.53
N GLY A 78 -20.91 2.26 -1.43
CA GLY A 78 -20.13 2.15 -0.20
C GLY A 78 -18.83 1.37 -0.40
N THR A 79 -18.86 0.28 -1.18
CA THR A 79 -17.66 -0.49 -1.54
C THR A 79 -16.66 0.38 -2.31
N VAL A 80 -17.10 1.12 -3.33
CA VAL A 80 -16.25 2.03 -4.10
C VAL A 80 -15.63 3.10 -3.20
N GLN A 81 -16.44 3.67 -2.29
CA GLN A 81 -15.99 4.72 -1.36
C GLN A 81 -14.92 4.19 -0.39
N VAL A 82 -15.13 3.02 0.21
CA VAL A 82 -14.18 2.40 1.15
C VAL A 82 -12.87 2.06 0.42
N SER A 83 -12.94 1.41 -0.74
CA SER A 83 -11.74 1.08 -1.52
C SER A 83 -10.98 2.33 -1.96
N GLN A 84 -11.67 3.38 -2.40
CA GLN A 84 -11.02 4.66 -2.73
C GLN A 84 -10.31 5.25 -1.51
N SER A 85 -10.95 5.24 -0.33
CA SER A 85 -10.34 5.75 0.90
C SER A 85 -9.06 4.98 1.27
N ARG A 86 -9.07 3.65 1.14
CA ARG A 86 -7.89 2.81 1.42
C ARG A 86 -6.77 3.09 0.42
N LEU A 87 -7.08 3.19 -0.87
CA LEU A 87 -6.10 3.55 -1.89
C LEU A 87 -5.48 4.92 -1.65
N ASN A 88 -6.27 5.93 -1.25
CA ASN A 88 -5.75 7.25 -0.91
C ASN A 88 -4.75 7.20 0.26
N VAL A 89 -5.01 6.38 1.29
CA VAL A 89 -4.07 6.18 2.40
C VAL A 89 -2.76 5.57 1.89
N CYS A 90 -2.86 4.57 1.01
CA CYS A 90 -1.69 3.91 0.43
C CYS A 90 -0.87 4.86 -0.45
N ASP A 91 -1.53 5.69 -1.28
CA ASP A 91 -0.87 6.69 -2.12
C ASP A 91 -0.21 7.80 -1.27
N ASN A 92 -0.86 8.21 -0.18
CA ASN A 92 -0.27 9.15 0.78
C ASN A 92 0.96 8.55 1.45
N TYR A 93 0.90 7.30 1.91
CA TYR A 93 2.07 6.62 2.47
C TYR A 93 3.20 6.52 1.44
N LYS A 94 2.88 6.15 0.20
CA LYS A 94 3.86 6.03 -0.88
C LYS A 94 4.57 7.37 -1.12
N SER A 95 3.80 8.45 -1.27
CA SER A 95 4.34 9.79 -1.60
C SER A 95 5.05 10.47 -0.43
N GLN A 96 4.56 10.30 0.81
CA GLN A 96 5.10 11.02 1.97
C GLN A 96 6.15 10.24 2.75
N VAL A 97 6.16 8.90 2.66
CA VAL A 97 7.04 8.04 3.46
C VAL A 97 7.99 7.24 2.58
N SER A 98 7.44 6.39 1.70
CA SER A 98 8.25 5.44 0.91
C SER A 98 9.21 6.15 -0.03
N GLU A 99 8.71 7.03 -0.91
CA GLU A 99 9.56 7.68 -1.92
C GLU A 99 10.63 8.60 -1.30
N PRO A 100 10.32 9.46 -0.30
CA PRO A 100 11.35 10.24 0.39
C PRO A 100 12.42 9.37 1.06
N ALA A 101 12.02 8.25 1.69
CA ALA A 101 12.97 7.31 2.29
C ALA A 101 13.90 6.67 1.24
N LYS A 102 13.37 6.29 0.07
CA LYS A 102 14.16 5.79 -1.06
C LYS A 102 15.15 6.84 -1.56
N THR A 103 14.73 8.10 -1.71
CA THR A 103 15.61 9.22 -2.11
C THR A 103 16.74 9.42 -1.12
N VAL A 104 16.45 9.44 0.20
CA VAL A 104 17.48 9.59 1.24
C VAL A 104 18.47 8.42 1.23
N ARG A 105 17.98 7.18 1.05
CA ARG A 105 18.84 6.00 0.94
C ARG A 105 19.79 6.12 -0.25
N LEU A 106 19.26 6.44 -1.43
CA LEU A 106 20.06 6.60 -2.65
C LEU A 106 21.09 7.72 -2.51
N TYR A 107 20.72 8.84 -1.88
CA TYR A 107 21.64 9.94 -1.60
C TYR A 107 22.80 9.49 -0.70
N LYS A 108 22.51 8.77 0.39
CA LYS A 108 23.54 8.23 1.29
C LYS A 108 24.49 7.27 0.57
N GLU A 109 23.97 6.38 -0.27
CA GLU A 109 24.77 5.47 -1.10
C GLU A 109 25.71 6.23 -2.04
N GLN A 110 25.24 7.31 -2.67
CA GLN A 110 26.09 8.16 -3.52
C GLN A 110 27.21 8.85 -2.73
N GLN A 111 26.93 9.35 -1.52
CA GLN A 111 27.94 9.97 -0.67
C GLN A 111 28.99 8.96 -0.20
N LEU A 112 28.58 7.76 0.20
CA LEU A 112 29.50 6.69 0.60
C LEU A 112 30.46 6.31 -0.53
N LYS A 113 29.95 6.23 -1.77
CA LYS A 113 30.82 6.03 -2.95
C LYS A 113 31.85 7.15 -3.07
N LYS A 114 31.45 8.42 -2.99
CA LYS A 114 32.37 9.57 -3.05
C LYS A 114 33.46 9.50 -2.00
N VAL A 115 33.10 9.23 -0.74
CA VAL A 115 34.06 9.07 0.36
C VAL A 115 35.01 7.91 0.08
N SER A 116 34.49 6.77 -0.39
CA SER A 116 35.32 5.63 -0.79
C SER A 116 36.34 6.02 -1.87
N TRP A 117 35.95 6.74 -2.93
CA TRP A 117 36.88 7.20 -3.95
C TRP A 117 37.96 8.13 -3.39
N SER A 118 37.61 9.02 -2.45
CA SER A 118 38.57 9.93 -1.79
C SER A 118 39.58 9.22 -0.90
N PHE A 119 39.28 8.03 -0.37
CA PHE A 119 40.23 7.23 0.42
C PHE A 119 41.24 6.44 -0.42
N PHE A 120 40.92 6.18 -1.70
CA PHE A 120 41.79 5.43 -2.62
C PHE A 120 42.64 6.34 -3.53
N SER A 121 42.42 7.67 -3.47
CA SER A 121 43.20 8.69 -4.17
C SER A 121 44.23 9.34 -3.24
#